data_AF-A0A9Q1HFN6-F1
#
_entry.id   AF-A0A9Q1HFN6-F1
#
_cell.length_a   1.000
_cell.length_b   1.000
_cell.length_c   1.000
_cell.angle_alpha   90.00
_cell.angle_beta   90.00
_cell.angle_gamma   90.00
#
_symmetry.space_group_name_H-M   'P 1'
#
loop_
_entity.id
_entity.type
_entity.pdbx_description
1 polymer ?
#
loop_
_entity_poly.entity_id
_entity_poly.type
_entity_poly.pdbx_seq_one_letter_code
_entity_poly.pdbx_strand_id
1 'polypeptide(L)'
;MKRISKLEKLLNRTKTAVAGSLEIRAELFPTTVPSQVTLADIMAFSMIDDKLPGILDIKDGEFDLKEHYLLKAFVERFKAQEKIADWIKRRPQTAY
;
A
#
# COMPACT_ATOMS: atom_id res chain seq x y z
N MET A 1 11.06 -5.91 30.84
CA MET A 1 10.35 -4.88 30.03
C MET A 1 11.32 -4.10 29.11
N LYS A 2 11.93 -4.70 28.07
CA LYS A 2 12.84 -3.98 27.14
C LYS A 2 12.60 -4.23 25.63
N ARG A 3 11.75 -5.19 25.25
CA ARG A 3 11.50 -5.55 23.84
C ARG A 3 10.42 -4.69 23.16
N ILE A 4 9.42 -4.22 23.93
CA ILE A 4 8.28 -3.44 23.42
C ILE A 4 8.75 -2.08 22.88
N SER A 5 9.68 -1.40 23.57
CA SER A 5 10.14 -0.06 23.15
C SER A 5 10.98 -0.04 21.86
N LYS A 6 11.58 -1.17 21.46
CA LYS A 6 12.35 -1.27 20.21
C LYS A 6 11.43 -1.47 19.00
N LEU A 7 10.36 -2.24 19.17
CA LEU A 7 9.32 -2.45 18.15
C LEU A 7 8.52 -1.17 17.91
N GLU A 8 8.13 -0.45 18.96
CA GLU A 8 7.43 0.84 18.84
C GLU A 8 8.29 1.90 18.13
N LYS A 9 9.59 1.94 18.42
CA LYS A 9 10.53 2.82 17.72
C LYS A 9 10.71 2.42 16.26
N LEU A 10 10.73 1.12 15.95
CA LEU A 10 10.81 0.66 14.56
C LEU A 10 9.52 1.03 13.81
N LEU A 11 8.36 0.78 14.41
CA LEU A 11 7.05 1.10 13.85
C LEU A 11 6.91 2.60 13.60
N ASN A 12 7.32 3.45 14.55
CA ASN A 12 7.29 4.90 14.38
C ASN A 12 8.25 5.37 13.28
N ARG A 13 9.47 4.82 13.21
CA ARG A 13 10.42 5.16 12.12
C ARG A 13 9.93 4.70 10.76
N THR A 14 9.30 3.54 10.67
CA THR A 14 8.69 3.04 9.43
C THR A 14 7.48 3.90 9.06
N LYS A 15 6.62 4.29 10.01
CA LYS A 15 5.51 5.22 9.79
C LYS A 15 6.00 6.58 9.28
N THR A 16 7.06 7.15 9.85
CA THR A 16 7.61 8.44 9.38
C THR A 16 8.29 8.31 8.02
N ALA A 17 9.01 7.21 7.75
CA ALA A 17 9.65 6.97 6.45
C ALA A 17 8.63 6.70 5.35
N VAL A 18 7.56 5.97 5.67
CA VAL A 18 6.44 5.68 4.77
C VAL A 18 5.60 6.94 4.56
N ALA A 19 5.28 7.71 5.62
CA ALA A 19 4.57 8.98 5.49
C ALA A 19 5.35 10.00 4.67
N GLY A 20 6.65 10.19 4.93
CA GLY A 20 7.49 11.08 4.12
C GLY A 20 7.65 10.60 2.68
N SER A 21 7.77 9.28 2.46
CA SER A 21 7.75 8.70 1.11
C SER A 21 6.40 8.83 0.41
N LEU A 22 5.29 8.84 1.14
CA LEU A 22 3.94 8.94 0.59
C LEU A 22 3.53 10.41 0.35
N GLU A 23 3.99 11.35 1.16
CA GLU A 23 3.83 12.80 0.98
C GLU A 23 4.65 13.28 -0.21
N ILE A 24 5.92 12.87 -0.32
CA ILE A 24 6.75 13.12 -1.50
C ILE A 24 6.10 12.52 -2.76
N ARG A 25 5.39 11.39 -2.63
CA ARG A 25 4.66 10.77 -3.74
C ARG A 25 3.31 11.40 -4.04
N ALA A 26 2.58 11.93 -3.07
CA ALA A 26 1.31 12.62 -3.33
C ALA A 26 1.55 13.90 -4.17
N GLU A 27 2.68 14.58 -3.95
CA GLU A 27 3.12 15.71 -4.78
C GLU A 27 3.75 15.26 -6.12
N LEU A 28 4.41 14.09 -6.18
CA LEU A 28 5.02 13.55 -7.40
C LEU A 28 4.08 12.71 -8.28
N PHE A 29 2.91 12.27 -7.77
CA PHE A 29 1.94 11.46 -8.50
C PHE A 29 0.53 12.07 -8.54
N PRO A 30 0.36 13.32 -9.00
CA PRO A 30 -0.92 13.75 -9.55
C PRO A 30 -1.12 13.04 -10.90
N THR A 31 -1.43 11.74 -10.89
CA THR A 31 -1.56 10.89 -12.11
C THR A 31 -0.51 11.22 -13.17
N THR A 32 0.72 10.72 -13.04
CA THR A 32 1.81 11.14 -13.93
C THR A 32 1.61 10.84 -15.42
N VAL A 33 0.60 10.05 -15.81
CA VAL A 33 -0.02 10.13 -17.15
C VAL A 33 -1.51 9.74 -17.02
N PRO A 34 -2.49 10.62 -17.32
CA PRO A 34 -3.91 10.32 -17.15
C PRO A 34 -4.50 9.19 -18.02
N SER A 35 -3.72 8.55 -18.90
CA SER A 35 -4.26 7.60 -19.89
C SER A 35 -3.72 6.17 -19.79
N GLN A 36 -2.65 5.90 -19.03
CA GLN A 36 -2.07 4.55 -18.95
C GLN A 36 -1.59 4.20 -17.55
N VAL A 37 -1.98 3.00 -17.09
CA VAL A 37 -1.40 2.36 -15.91
C VAL A 37 0.07 2.10 -16.17
N THR A 38 0.94 2.57 -15.28
CA THR A 38 2.38 2.36 -15.35
C THR A 38 2.83 1.21 -14.46
N LEU A 39 4.06 0.73 -14.67
CA LEU A 39 4.69 -0.23 -13.76
C LEU A 39 4.82 0.34 -12.33
N ALA A 40 5.07 1.64 -12.20
CA ALA A 40 5.17 2.30 -10.91
C ALA A 40 3.85 2.22 -10.13
N ASP A 41 2.71 2.34 -10.83
CA ASP A 41 1.39 2.19 -10.22
C ASP A 41 1.13 0.75 -9.76
N ILE A 42 1.49 -0.25 -10.57
CA ILE A 42 1.37 -1.67 -10.19
C ILE A 42 2.20 -1.97 -8.93
N MET A 43 3.43 -1.45 -8.88
CA MET A 43 4.31 -1.62 -7.71
C MET A 43 3.76 -0.91 -6.47
N ALA A 44 3.21 0.29 -6.63
CA ALA A 44 2.58 1.01 -5.53
C ALA A 44 1.34 0.26 -5.00
N PHE A 45 0.52 -0.28 -5.91
CA PHE A 45 -0.64 -1.09 -5.56
C PHE A 45 -0.22 -2.33 -4.76
N SER A 46 0.71 -3.15 -5.26
CA SER A 46 1.15 -4.37 -4.55
C SER A 46 1.82 -4.05 -3.21
N MET A 47 2.55 -2.94 -3.11
CA MET A 47 3.12 -2.51 -1.83
C MET A 47 2.02 -2.23 -0.79
N ILE A 48 0.95 -1.55 -1.19
CA ILE A 48 -0.13 -1.15 -0.28
C ILE A 48 -1.08 -2.30 0.02
N ASP A 49 -1.43 -3.10 -1.00
CA ASP A 49 -2.45 -4.15 -0.91
C ASP A 49 -1.90 -5.47 -0.33
N ASP A 50 -0.60 -5.73 -0.49
CA ASP A 50 0.01 -7.01 -0.12
C ASP A 50 1.11 -6.80 0.93
N LYS A 51 2.13 -5.99 0.57
CA LYS A 51 3.37 -5.94 1.37
C LYS A 51 3.18 -5.29 2.73
N LEU A 52 2.46 -4.16 2.79
CA LEU A 52 2.19 -3.47 4.05
C LEU A 52 1.32 -4.33 5.00
N PRO A 53 0.22 -4.96 4.54
CA PRO A 53 -0.47 -5.97 5.32
C PRO A 53 0.42 -7.05 5.91
N GLY A 54 1.24 -7.71 5.08
CA GLY A 54 2.14 -8.77 5.54
C GLY A 54 3.19 -8.30 6.56
N ILE A 55 3.69 -7.06 6.47
CA ILE A 55 4.60 -6.48 7.48
C ILE A 55 3.90 -6.23 8.81
N LEU A 56 2.61 -5.92 8.79
CA LEU A 56 1.81 -5.55 9.95
C LEU A 56 1.04 -6.72 10.55
N ASP A 57 1.22 -7.93 10.02
CA ASP A 57 0.51 -9.15 10.43
C ASP A 57 -1.02 -8.98 10.36
N ILE A 58 -1.46 -8.30 9.30
CA ILE A 58 -2.88 -8.15 8.94
C ILE A 58 -3.11 -8.77 7.56
N LYS A 59 -4.37 -9.05 7.24
CA LYS A 59 -4.74 -9.68 5.98
C LYS A 59 -4.55 -8.72 4.79
N ASP A 60 -4.15 -9.28 3.65
CA ASP A 60 -4.07 -8.56 2.38
C ASP A 60 -5.33 -7.73 2.09
N GLY A 61 -5.11 -6.50 1.65
CA GLY A 61 -6.14 -5.53 1.36
C GLY A 61 -6.87 -4.95 2.57
N GLU A 62 -6.49 -5.30 3.80
CA GLU A 62 -7.08 -4.75 5.04
C GLU A 62 -6.24 -3.63 5.68
N PHE A 63 -5.21 -3.13 4.97
CA PHE A 63 -4.45 -1.99 5.47
C PHE A 63 -5.35 -0.74 5.62
N ASP A 64 -5.40 -0.17 6.82
CA ASP A 64 -6.26 0.98 7.13
C ASP A 64 -5.71 2.27 6.50
N LEU A 65 -6.41 2.76 5.48
CA LEU A 65 -6.09 3.97 4.73
C LEU A 65 -7.02 5.16 5.08
N LYS A 66 -7.75 5.13 6.21
CA LYS A 66 -8.73 6.19 6.57
C LYS A 66 -8.14 7.60 6.54
N GLU A 67 -6.93 7.77 7.06
CA GLU A 67 -6.24 9.08 7.11
C GLU A 67 -5.55 9.44 5.77
N HIS A 68 -5.57 8.54 4.79
CA HIS A 68 -4.87 8.69 3.51
C HIS A 68 -5.82 8.52 2.32
N TYR A 69 -6.80 9.42 2.21
CA TYR A 69 -7.89 9.36 1.22
C TYR A 69 -7.41 9.20 -0.24
N LEU A 70 -6.31 9.84 -0.63
CA LEU A 70 -5.73 9.69 -1.98
C LEU A 70 -5.22 8.27 -2.26
N LEU A 71 -4.59 7.64 -1.27
CA LEU A 71 -4.10 6.27 -1.39
C LEU A 71 -5.26 5.28 -1.39
N LYS A 72 -6.27 5.54 -0.57
CA LYS A 72 -7.51 4.77 -0.58
C LYS A 72 -8.16 4.80 -1.97
N ALA A 73 -8.36 5.99 -2.53
CA ALA A 73 -8.92 6.16 -3.88
C ALA A 73 -8.06 5.50 -4.96
N PHE A 74 -6.73 5.56 -4.82
CA PHE A 74 -5.79 4.87 -5.70
C PHE A 74 -5.98 3.35 -5.67
N VAL A 75 -5.99 2.73 -4.49
CA VAL A 75 -6.17 1.28 -4.32
C VAL A 75 -7.55 0.84 -4.84
N GLU A 76 -8.60 1.58 -4.50
CA GLU A 76 -9.97 1.29 -4.97
C GLU A 76 -10.07 1.37 -6.50
N ARG A 77 -9.45 2.37 -7.13
CA ARG A 77 -9.38 2.46 -8.59
C ARG A 77 -8.67 1.26 -9.22
N PHE A 78 -7.60 0.76 -8.61
CA PHE A 78 -6.90 -0.43 -9.09
C PHE A 78 -7.73 -1.70 -8.94
N LYS A 79 -8.37 -1.89 -7.77
CA LYS A 79 -9.28 -3.02 -7.52
C LYS A 79 -10.51 -3.00 -8.45
N ALA A 80 -10.92 -1.84 -8.93
CA ALA A 80 -12.02 -1.70 -9.89
C ALA A 80 -11.65 -2.10 -11.33
N GLN A 81 -10.36 -2.28 -11.66
CA GLN A 81 -9.96 -2.73 -12.99
C GLN A 81 -10.20 -4.24 -13.13
N GLU A 82 -10.93 -4.65 -14.16
CA GLU A 82 -11.34 -6.05 -14.39
C GLU A 82 -10.18 -7.04 -14.27
N LYS A 83 -9.05 -6.75 -14.94
CA LYS A 83 -7.87 -7.63 -14.93
C LYS A 83 -7.23 -7.77 -13.55
N ILE A 84 -7.19 -6.67 -12.77
CA ILE A 84 -6.63 -6.67 -11.42
C ILE A 84 -7.58 -7.38 -10.46
N ALA A 85 -8.88 -7.08 -10.54
CA ALA A 85 -9.92 -7.73 -9.75
C ALA A 85 -9.90 -9.26 -9.95
N ASP A 86 -9.80 -9.71 -11.21
CA ASP A 86 -9.73 -11.12 -11.54
C ASP A 86 -8.43 -11.78 -11.07
N TRP A 87 -7.30 -11.07 -11.15
CA TRP A 87 -6.04 -11.55 -10.61
C TRP A 87 -6.10 -11.71 -9.09
N ILE A 88 -6.61 -10.72 -8.35
CA ILE A 88 -6.75 -10.80 -6.87
C ILE A 88 -7.60 -12.00 -6.45
N LYS A 89 -8.69 -12.29 -7.18
CA LYS A 89 -9.55 -13.46 -6.88
C LYS A 89 -8.86 -14.80 -7.11
N ARG A 90 -7.94 -14.88 -8.08
CA ARG A 90 -7.31 -16.13 -8.52
C ARG A 90 -5.92 -16.34 -7.93
N ARG A 91 -5.29 -15.30 -7.40
CA ARG A 91 -3.90 -15.40 -6.93
C ARG A 91 -3.81 -16.40 -5.78
N PRO A 92 -2.77 -17.26 -5.77
CA PRO A 92 -2.49 -18.10 -4.63
C PRO A 92 -2.32 -17.26 -3.36
N GLN A 93 -2.85 -17.74 -2.25
CA GLN A 93 -2.57 -17.16 -0.95
C GLN A 93 -1.19 -17.64 -0.50
N THR A 94 -0.25 -16.72 -0.39
CA THR A 94 1.11 -16.98 0.08
C THR A 94 1.25 -16.52 1.53
N ALA A 95 2.20 -17.10 2.26
CA ALA A 95 2.51 -16.67 3.62
C ALA A 95 3.23 -15.30 3.70
N TYR A 96 3.50 -14.70 2.53
CA TYR A 96 4.24 -13.46 2.34
C TYR A 96 3.63 -12.63 1.22
#